data_AF-A0A353HSS8-F1
#
_entry.id   AF-A0A353HSS8-F1
#
_cell.length_a   1.000
_cell.length_b   1.000
_cell.length_c   1.000
_cell.angle_alpha   90.00
_cell.angle_beta   90.00
_cell.angle_gamma   90.00
#
_symmetry.space_group_name_H-M   'P 1'
#
loop_
_entity.id
_entity.type
_entity.pdbx_description
1 polymer ?
#
loop_
_entity_poly.entity_id
_entity_poly.type
_entity_poly.pdbx_seq_one_letter_code
_entity_poly.pdbx_strand_id
1 'polypeptide(L)'
;MPLPKIPSKPATLLPVNEYPKAEPGKSPVRAVAAAPVEADPVEDLISGKAVPAAKSTRARKGKATPLAAVPAPVAERPVQPATVAKLKETDMDEPHPAKHKPVEVNVKSSTSRKADRSGKTKVFVLDTNVLMHDPTCLFRFEEHDVYLPMMTLEELDDHKKGMSEVARNARQVSRTLDALIADIDDDTIEAGIELAKLGNKDAKGRLFFQTKLQNGPTLPEGLPVGKADNQILGVVKALAAEQPDRAIVLVSKDINMRIKARALALPAEDYFNDHVLEDTDLLYSGIVQLPDDFWDKHGKNMESWQDTRNGTTFYRVTGPFINSLLVNQFVYLESDDSPFQAQVKEINGKTAVLQVLRDYSHTKNSVWGITARNREQNFALNLLMNPECDFVTLLGQAGTGKTLLALAAGLAQVLETKQYNEIIVTRVTVPVGEDIGFLPGTEEEKMSPWMGAFDDNLEVLNKSDNDAGDWGRAATQDLIRSRIKIKSLNFMRGRTFVNKFLIIDEAQNLTPKQMKTLVTRAGPGTKILCLGNIAQIDTPYLTEGSSGLTYVVDRFKGWSHSGHVTLARGERSRLADHASDVL
;
A
#
# COMPACT_ATOMS: atom_id res chain seq x y z
N MET A 1 -54.69 -14.77 5.27
CA MET A 1 -54.75 -14.76 3.79
C MET A 1 -53.70 -15.72 3.26
N PRO A 2 -53.96 -16.54 2.24
CA PRO A 2 -52.93 -17.40 1.68
C PRO A 2 -51.92 -16.57 0.87
N LEU A 3 -50.64 -16.92 0.95
CA LEU A 3 -49.55 -16.26 0.23
C LEU A 3 -49.64 -16.53 -1.28
N PRO A 4 -49.29 -15.56 -2.15
CA PRO A 4 -49.37 -15.73 -3.60
C PRO A 4 -48.33 -16.71 -4.14
N LYS A 5 -48.66 -17.39 -5.26
CA LYS A 5 -47.78 -18.37 -5.91
C LYS A 5 -46.58 -17.71 -6.59
N ILE A 6 -45.44 -18.38 -6.52
CA ILE A 6 -44.13 -17.93 -7.03
C ILE A 6 -44.12 -17.95 -8.57
N PRO A 7 -43.60 -16.89 -9.24
CA PRO A 7 -43.55 -16.80 -10.70
C PRO A 7 -42.50 -17.75 -11.31
N SER A 8 -42.85 -18.34 -12.47
CA SER A 8 -42.09 -19.42 -13.12
C SER A 8 -41.19 -18.98 -14.28
N LYS A 9 -40.95 -17.67 -14.48
CA LYS A 9 -39.96 -17.16 -15.46
C LYS A 9 -39.27 -15.87 -14.99
N PRO A 10 -37.99 -15.62 -15.34
CA PRO A 10 -37.26 -14.42 -14.92
C PRO A 10 -37.80 -13.14 -15.60
N ALA A 11 -37.90 -12.06 -14.81
CA ALA A 11 -38.12 -10.67 -15.23
C ALA A 11 -39.44 -10.33 -15.97
N THR A 12 -40.59 -10.54 -15.31
CA THR A 12 -41.83 -9.82 -15.66
C THR A 12 -42.02 -8.65 -14.69
N LEU A 13 -42.03 -7.41 -15.21
CA LEU A 13 -42.32 -6.21 -14.43
C LEU A 13 -43.80 -6.16 -14.06
N LEU A 14 -44.10 -5.85 -12.80
CA LEU A 14 -45.48 -5.70 -12.32
C LEU A 14 -46.12 -4.42 -12.91
N PRO A 15 -47.39 -4.47 -13.35
CA PRO A 15 -48.11 -3.28 -13.79
C PRO A 15 -48.33 -2.30 -12.62
N VAL A 16 -48.27 -1.00 -12.91
CA VAL A 16 -48.28 0.10 -11.92
C VAL A 16 -49.47 0.08 -10.95
N ASN A 17 -50.55 -0.61 -11.30
CA ASN A 17 -51.77 -0.69 -10.50
C ASN A 17 -51.69 -1.74 -9.38
N GLU A 18 -50.64 -2.56 -9.34
CA GLU A 18 -50.40 -3.58 -8.31
C GLU A 18 -49.40 -3.14 -7.23
N TYR A 19 -48.85 -1.92 -7.33
CA TYR A 19 -48.08 -1.33 -6.22
C TYR A 19 -49.02 -0.95 -5.06
N PRO A 20 -48.74 -1.38 -3.81
CA PRO A 20 -49.55 -0.98 -2.67
C PRO A 20 -49.42 0.53 -2.44
N LYS A 21 -50.56 1.24 -2.46
CA LYS A 21 -50.62 2.68 -2.16
C LYS A 21 -50.66 2.90 -0.65
N ALA A 22 -49.80 3.77 -0.14
CA ALA A 22 -49.87 4.23 1.25
C ALA A 22 -51.06 5.19 1.42
N GLU A 23 -52.00 4.89 2.31
CA GLU A 23 -53.09 5.80 2.67
C GLU A 23 -52.61 6.89 3.64
N PRO A 24 -52.92 8.17 3.40
CA PRO A 24 -52.56 9.25 4.31
C PRO A 24 -53.59 9.37 5.45
N GLY A 25 -53.11 9.20 6.68
CA GLY A 25 -53.79 9.69 7.88
C GLY A 25 -54.46 8.63 8.74
N LYS A 26 -53.70 8.09 9.71
CA LYS A 26 -54.16 7.69 11.06
C LYS A 26 -52.94 7.29 11.92
N SER A 27 -52.55 8.16 12.86
CA SER A 27 -51.74 7.75 14.02
C SER A 27 -52.61 6.93 14.96
N PRO A 28 -52.08 5.87 15.60
CA PRO A 28 -51.70 5.96 17.03
C PRO A 28 -50.51 5.00 17.34
N VAL A 29 -49.84 4.88 18.50
CA VAL A 29 -50.11 5.10 19.92
C VAL A 29 -48.78 5.42 20.62
N ARG A 30 -48.88 6.30 21.62
CA ARG A 30 -47.89 6.75 22.60
C ARG A 30 -47.49 5.63 23.58
N ALA A 31 -46.21 5.31 23.71
CA ALA A 31 -45.72 4.45 24.79
C ALA A 31 -45.67 5.22 26.12
N VAL A 32 -46.05 4.51 27.18
CA VAL A 32 -46.55 5.01 28.47
C VAL A 32 -45.42 5.10 29.50
N ALA A 33 -45.43 6.18 30.28
CA ALA A 33 -44.63 6.34 31.50
C ALA A 33 -45.26 5.51 32.64
N ALA A 34 -44.44 4.74 33.36
CA ALA A 34 -44.83 4.09 34.61
C ALA A 34 -44.23 4.85 35.81
N ALA A 35 -45.07 5.06 36.82
CA ALA A 35 -44.82 5.78 38.07
C ALA A 35 -44.14 4.87 39.13
N PRO A 36 -43.71 5.41 40.29
CA PRO A 36 -42.72 4.80 41.18
C PRO A 36 -43.31 3.78 42.15
N VAL A 37 -42.45 2.91 42.69
CA VAL A 37 -42.76 1.99 43.79
C VAL A 37 -41.93 2.39 45.01
N GLU A 38 -42.60 2.63 46.13
CA GLU A 38 -42.04 2.80 47.48
C GLU A 38 -41.68 1.45 48.11
N ALA A 39 -40.55 1.37 48.84
CA ALA A 39 -40.45 0.82 50.21
C ALA A 39 -38.98 0.81 50.73
N ASP A 40 -38.71 1.80 51.59
CA ASP A 40 -37.98 1.78 52.89
C ASP A 40 -36.48 1.45 53.11
N PRO A 41 -35.86 2.02 54.17
CA PRO A 41 -34.46 2.47 54.20
C PRO A 41 -33.60 1.77 55.29
N VAL A 42 -32.26 1.72 55.12
CA VAL A 42 -31.31 1.67 56.27
C VAL A 42 -29.95 2.29 55.90
N GLU A 43 -29.65 3.38 56.61
CA GLU A 43 -28.39 3.99 57.09
C GLU A 43 -26.97 3.48 56.71
N ASP A 44 -26.14 4.51 56.44
CA ASP A 44 -24.78 4.81 56.93
C ASP A 44 -23.63 3.79 56.87
N LEU A 45 -22.50 4.19 56.24
CA LEU A 45 -21.28 4.60 56.95
C LEU A 45 -20.05 4.82 56.03
N ILE A 46 -19.29 5.88 56.38
CA ILE A 46 -17.84 6.12 56.18
C ILE A 46 -17.40 6.99 55.00
N SER A 47 -17.50 8.31 55.26
CA SER A 47 -16.40 9.30 55.27
C SER A 47 -15.05 8.97 54.60
N GLY A 48 -14.60 9.89 53.73
CA GLY A 48 -13.22 9.93 53.22
C GLY A 48 -12.88 11.28 52.59
N LYS A 49 -12.06 12.07 53.29
CA LYS A 49 -11.69 13.49 53.08
C LYS A 49 -11.21 13.88 51.67
N ALA A 50 -11.59 15.10 51.28
CA ALA A 50 -10.94 15.92 50.27
C ALA A 50 -9.66 16.61 50.81
N VAL A 51 -8.65 16.77 49.95
CA VAL A 51 -7.51 17.70 50.12
C VAL A 51 -7.28 18.43 48.78
N PRO A 52 -7.03 19.75 48.77
CA PRO A 52 -7.10 20.59 47.57
C PRO A 52 -5.75 20.81 46.89
N ALA A 53 -5.76 21.17 45.60
CA ALA A 53 -4.61 21.72 44.89
C ALA A 53 -4.92 23.11 44.30
N ALA A 54 -3.86 23.91 44.22
CA ALA A 54 -3.82 25.35 44.37
C ALA A 54 -3.98 26.17 43.07
N LYS A 55 -4.09 27.49 43.27
CA LYS A 55 -4.43 28.55 42.31
C LYS A 55 -3.29 29.04 41.41
N SER A 56 -3.74 29.70 40.33
CA SER A 56 -3.18 30.86 39.59
C SER A 56 -2.41 30.52 38.30
N THR A 57 -2.59 31.20 37.17
CA THR A 57 -2.67 32.66 36.96
C THR A 57 -3.52 33.06 35.73
N ARG A 58 -3.59 34.38 35.49
CA ARG A 58 -4.65 35.23 34.92
C ARG A 58 -4.21 35.83 33.58
N ALA A 59 -5.14 36.05 32.64
CA ALA A 59 -5.21 37.14 31.62
C ALA A 59 -6.12 36.68 30.44
N ARG A 60 -6.94 37.48 29.74
CA ARG A 60 -7.36 38.90 29.76
C ARG A 60 -8.65 39.00 28.91
N LYS A 61 -9.62 39.84 29.29
CA LYS A 61 -10.85 40.12 28.52
C LYS A 61 -10.58 41.00 27.30
N GLY A 62 -11.28 40.74 26.19
CA GLY A 62 -11.34 41.62 25.00
C GLY A 62 -12.61 41.36 24.16
N LYS A 63 -13.55 42.31 24.28
CA LYS A 63 -14.79 42.65 23.56
C LYS A 63 -15.28 41.81 22.35
N ALA A 64 -16.59 41.55 22.39
CA ALA A 64 -17.45 41.06 21.31
C ALA A 64 -17.75 42.12 20.23
N THR A 65 -18.01 41.66 19.01
CA THR A 65 -18.57 42.43 17.88
C THR A 65 -19.60 41.53 17.16
N PRO A 66 -20.72 42.04 16.61
CA PRO A 66 -21.85 41.21 16.19
C PRO A 66 -21.64 40.54 14.83
N LEU A 67 -22.17 39.33 14.69
CA LEU A 67 -22.32 38.59 13.43
C LEU A 67 -23.31 39.30 12.49
N ALA A 68 -22.90 39.50 11.25
CA ALA A 68 -23.74 40.01 10.16
C ALA A 68 -24.67 38.91 9.63
N ALA A 69 -25.86 39.34 9.18
CA ALA A 69 -26.98 38.53 8.79
C ALA A 69 -26.79 37.76 7.46
N VAL A 70 -27.43 36.59 7.40
CA VAL A 70 -27.60 35.71 6.24
C VAL A 70 -28.61 36.34 5.26
N PRO A 71 -28.36 36.38 3.94
CA PRO A 71 -29.41 36.70 2.97
C PRO A 71 -30.23 35.45 2.59
N ALA A 72 -31.55 35.67 2.48
CA ALA A 72 -32.58 34.71 2.10
C ALA A 72 -32.56 34.40 0.57
N PRO A 73 -33.22 33.32 0.11
CA PRO A 73 -33.07 32.80 -1.25
C PRO A 73 -33.89 33.59 -2.28
N VAL A 74 -33.35 33.72 -3.49
CA VAL A 74 -34.01 34.35 -4.64
C VAL A 74 -34.77 33.30 -5.46
N ALA A 75 -36.01 33.62 -5.80
CA ALA A 75 -36.94 32.80 -6.56
C ALA A 75 -36.55 32.64 -8.04
N GLU A 76 -36.74 31.43 -8.58
CA GLU A 76 -36.59 31.09 -10.00
C GLU A 76 -37.74 31.64 -10.86
N ARG A 77 -37.42 32.03 -12.10
CA ARG A 77 -38.38 32.24 -13.20
C ARG A 77 -38.02 31.34 -14.39
N PRO A 78 -39.00 30.76 -15.12
CA PRO A 78 -38.75 29.72 -16.11
C PRO A 78 -38.78 30.24 -17.55
N VAL A 79 -37.87 29.81 -18.44
CA VAL A 79 -38.08 29.83 -19.92
C VAL A 79 -37.25 28.77 -20.68
N GLN A 80 -37.98 27.75 -21.17
CA GLN A 80 -38.04 27.04 -22.48
C GLN A 80 -36.84 26.29 -23.12
N PRO A 81 -37.12 25.20 -23.88
CA PRO A 81 -36.14 24.18 -24.28
C PRO A 81 -35.53 24.42 -25.67
N ALA A 82 -34.25 24.06 -25.83
CA ALA A 82 -33.58 23.99 -27.12
C ALA A 82 -33.59 22.54 -27.67
N THR A 83 -33.80 22.47 -28.98
CA THR A 83 -34.00 21.33 -29.87
C THR A 83 -32.94 20.23 -29.84
N VAL A 84 -33.39 18.97 -29.79
CA VAL A 84 -32.59 17.75 -29.96
C VAL A 84 -32.43 17.42 -31.46
N ALA A 85 -31.18 17.32 -31.93
CA ALA A 85 -30.88 16.78 -33.25
C ALA A 85 -30.79 15.23 -33.17
N LYS A 86 -31.57 14.54 -34.01
CA LYS A 86 -31.54 13.08 -34.19
C LYS A 86 -30.25 12.64 -34.88
N LEU A 87 -29.52 11.70 -34.27
CA LEU A 87 -28.53 10.87 -34.95
C LEU A 87 -29.15 9.49 -35.24
N LYS A 88 -28.87 8.97 -36.44
CA LYS A 88 -29.42 7.74 -37.02
C LYS A 88 -28.81 6.49 -36.36
N GLU A 89 -29.65 5.49 -36.13
CA GLU A 89 -29.27 4.10 -35.90
C GLU A 89 -28.73 3.48 -37.19
N THR A 90 -27.58 2.79 -37.11
CA THR A 90 -27.20 1.74 -38.07
C THR A 90 -26.45 0.63 -37.33
N ASP A 91 -27.10 -0.53 -37.32
CA ASP A 91 -26.64 -1.92 -37.37
C ASP A 91 -25.48 -2.41 -36.48
N MET A 92 -25.85 -3.42 -35.67
CA MET A 92 -24.95 -4.38 -35.04
C MET A 92 -24.50 -5.42 -36.07
N ASP A 93 -23.19 -5.70 -36.13
CA ASP A 93 -22.69 -7.05 -36.39
C ASP A 93 -21.23 -7.22 -35.92
N GLU A 94 -21.04 -8.30 -35.14
CA GLU A 94 -19.84 -9.08 -34.78
C GLU A 94 -18.58 -8.48 -34.08
N PRO A 95 -17.95 -9.26 -33.15
CA PRO A 95 -16.91 -8.76 -32.25
C PRO A 95 -15.51 -8.79 -32.87
N HIS A 96 -14.88 -7.61 -32.97
CA HIS A 96 -13.44 -7.51 -33.19
C HIS A 96 -12.66 -7.82 -31.90
N PRO A 97 -11.62 -8.66 -31.94
CA PRO A 97 -10.80 -8.95 -30.76
C PRO A 97 -9.99 -7.69 -30.38
N ALA A 98 -10.19 -7.24 -29.14
CA ALA A 98 -9.50 -6.10 -28.57
C ALA A 98 -7.98 -6.36 -28.50
N LYS A 99 -7.21 -5.75 -29.41
CA LYS A 99 -5.80 -5.43 -29.15
C LYS A 99 -5.78 -4.12 -28.39
N HIS A 100 -5.73 -4.20 -27.06
CA HIS A 100 -5.38 -3.06 -26.22
C HIS A 100 -4.02 -3.36 -25.58
N LYS A 101 -2.99 -2.71 -26.10
CA LYS A 101 -1.78 -2.38 -25.33
C LYS A 101 -2.08 -1.06 -24.62
N PRO A 102 -2.09 -0.97 -23.29
CA PRO A 102 -1.80 0.30 -22.64
C PRO A 102 -0.27 0.44 -22.67
N VAL A 103 0.25 1.27 -23.58
CA VAL A 103 1.58 1.85 -23.39
C VAL A 103 1.31 3.14 -22.63
N GLU A 104 1.61 3.17 -21.33
CA GLU A 104 1.72 4.44 -20.63
C GLU A 104 2.81 5.26 -21.34
N VAL A 105 2.36 6.36 -21.94
CA VAL A 105 3.24 7.19 -22.75
C VAL A 105 4.07 8.03 -21.79
N ASN A 106 5.27 7.57 -21.45
CA ASN A 106 6.26 8.41 -20.81
C ASN A 106 6.56 9.60 -21.75
N VAL A 107 5.94 10.75 -21.48
CA VAL A 107 6.05 11.94 -22.34
C VAL A 107 7.38 12.65 -22.03
N LYS A 108 8.50 12.00 -22.38
CA LYS A 108 9.76 12.73 -22.60
C LYS A 108 9.48 13.87 -23.57
N SER A 109 9.91 15.08 -23.24
CA SER A 109 9.73 16.25 -24.12
C SER A 109 10.39 15.99 -25.48
N SER A 110 9.89 16.62 -26.54
CA SER A 110 10.47 16.50 -27.89
C SER A 110 11.94 16.94 -27.92
N THR A 111 12.31 17.93 -27.09
CA THR A 111 13.68 18.40 -26.87
C THR A 111 14.55 17.33 -26.19
N SER A 112 14.04 16.67 -25.15
CA SER A 112 14.73 15.58 -24.46
C SER A 112 14.97 14.36 -25.37
N ARG A 113 13.96 13.99 -26.18
CA ARG A 113 14.09 12.90 -27.18
C ARG A 113 15.09 13.23 -28.30
N LYS A 114 15.22 14.51 -28.68
CA LYS A 114 16.23 14.96 -29.66
C LYS A 114 17.64 14.95 -29.08
N ALA A 115 17.81 15.30 -27.81
CA ALA A 115 19.10 15.24 -27.12
C ALA A 115 19.57 13.80 -26.91
N ASP A 116 18.68 12.88 -26.54
CA ASP A 116 18.98 11.44 -26.44
C ASP A 116 19.53 10.87 -27.75
N ARG A 117 19.00 11.34 -28.89
CA ARG A 117 19.44 10.91 -30.23
C ARG A 117 20.75 11.55 -30.70
N SER A 118 21.14 12.69 -30.14
CA SER A 118 22.35 13.41 -30.55
C SER A 118 23.56 13.11 -29.65
N GLY A 119 23.37 12.38 -28.55
CA GLY A 119 24.45 12.02 -27.61
C GLY A 119 25.04 13.21 -26.84
N LYS A 120 24.36 14.36 -26.84
CA LYS A 120 24.80 15.56 -26.10
C LYS A 120 24.34 15.50 -24.64
N THR A 121 25.21 15.94 -23.72
CA THR A 121 24.87 16.03 -22.29
C THR A 121 23.80 17.08 -22.02
N LYS A 122 22.76 16.68 -21.27
CA LYS A 122 21.66 17.55 -20.85
C LYS A 122 22.03 18.34 -19.59
N VAL A 123 21.22 19.36 -19.30
CA VAL A 123 21.21 20.04 -18.00
C VAL A 123 19.85 19.86 -17.36
N PHE A 124 19.81 19.25 -16.19
CA PHE A 124 18.61 19.09 -15.40
C PHE A 124 18.51 20.18 -14.35
N VAL A 125 17.51 21.04 -14.47
CA VAL A 125 17.18 22.05 -13.47
C VAL A 125 16.25 21.39 -12.45
N LEU A 126 16.68 21.28 -11.20
CA LEU A 126 15.90 20.60 -10.17
C LEU A 126 14.96 21.56 -9.46
N ASP A 127 13.77 21.07 -9.15
CA ASP A 127 12.83 21.66 -8.19
C ASP A 127 13.18 21.25 -6.75
N THR A 128 12.91 22.10 -5.77
CA THR A 128 13.16 21.84 -4.34
C THR A 128 12.44 20.59 -3.86
N ASN A 129 11.22 20.34 -4.36
CA ASN A 129 10.47 19.13 -3.99
C ASN A 129 11.24 17.84 -4.33
N VAL A 130 12.02 17.83 -5.40
CA VAL A 130 12.85 16.68 -5.77
C VAL A 130 13.93 16.43 -4.71
N LEU A 131 14.64 17.49 -4.31
CA LEU A 131 15.67 17.46 -3.27
C LEU A 131 15.10 17.07 -1.90
N MET A 132 13.89 17.56 -1.57
CA MET A 132 13.21 17.27 -0.31
C MET A 132 12.67 15.84 -0.21
N HIS A 133 12.29 15.24 -1.33
CA HIS A 133 11.80 13.86 -1.36
C HIS A 133 12.93 12.83 -1.44
N ASP A 134 14.05 13.19 -2.08
CA ASP A 134 15.16 12.27 -2.29
C ASP A 134 16.51 12.99 -2.10
N PRO A 135 17.18 12.78 -0.95
CA PRO A 135 18.42 13.48 -0.64
C PRO A 135 19.62 13.01 -1.48
N THR A 136 19.44 11.98 -2.32
CA THR A 136 20.48 11.44 -3.20
C THR A 136 20.27 11.81 -4.67
N CYS A 137 19.26 12.62 -4.99
CA CYS A 137 18.89 12.94 -6.37
C CYS A 137 19.99 13.61 -7.19
N LEU A 138 20.86 14.40 -6.56
CA LEU A 138 22.00 15.05 -7.21
C LEU A 138 22.91 14.07 -7.96
N PHE A 139 22.93 12.79 -7.57
CA PHE A 139 23.81 11.78 -8.14
C PHE A 139 23.10 10.83 -9.12
N ARG A 140 21.84 11.09 -9.48
CA ARG A 140 20.98 10.18 -10.28
C ARG A 140 20.79 10.60 -11.74
N PHE A 141 21.64 11.49 -12.23
CA PHE A 141 21.54 12.02 -13.60
C PHE A 141 22.67 11.49 -14.52
N GLU A 142 23.36 10.43 -14.12
CA GLU A 142 24.40 9.75 -14.90
C GLU A 142 25.48 10.72 -15.43
N GLU A 143 25.65 10.83 -16.76
CA GLU A 143 26.57 11.78 -17.40
C GLU A 143 26.04 13.22 -17.53
N HIS A 144 24.81 13.49 -17.11
CA HIS A 144 24.17 14.79 -17.30
C HIS A 144 24.44 15.76 -16.14
N ASP A 145 24.45 17.05 -16.47
CA ASP A 145 24.69 18.09 -15.48
C ASP A 145 23.43 18.44 -14.70
N VAL A 146 23.62 18.87 -13.46
CA VAL A 146 22.56 19.27 -12.54
C VAL A 146 22.69 20.76 -12.26
N TYR A 147 21.58 21.48 -12.31
CA TYR A 147 21.54 22.92 -12.05
C TYR A 147 20.55 23.23 -10.91
N LEU A 148 21.01 23.97 -9.90
CA LEU A 148 20.21 24.39 -8.76
C LEU A 148 19.92 25.90 -8.80
N PRO A 149 18.64 26.30 -9.01
CA PRO A 149 18.21 27.69 -8.85
C PRO A 149 18.43 28.18 -7.40
N MET A 150 18.72 29.47 -7.21
CA MET A 150 18.88 30.05 -5.87
C MET A 150 17.63 29.86 -5.00
N MET A 151 16.45 29.97 -5.61
CA MET A 151 15.17 29.74 -4.92
C MET A 151 15.10 28.34 -4.30
N THR A 152 15.70 27.33 -4.93
CA THR A 152 15.69 25.98 -4.38
C THR A 152 16.55 25.83 -3.13
N LEU A 153 17.62 26.63 -3.02
CA LEU A 153 18.44 26.68 -1.82
C LEU A 153 17.73 27.41 -0.69
N GLU A 154 17.02 28.50 -1.00
CA GLU A 154 16.22 29.24 -0.02
C GLU A 154 15.11 28.36 0.56
N GLU A 155 14.36 27.65 -0.29
CA GLU A 155 13.31 26.75 0.17
C GLU A 155 13.89 25.57 0.97
N LEU A 156 15.03 25.01 0.56
CA LEU A 156 15.70 23.95 1.31
C LEU A 156 16.07 24.42 2.74
N ASP A 157 16.50 25.68 2.87
CA ASP A 157 16.86 26.28 4.16
C ASP A 157 15.64 26.45 5.07
N ASP A 158 14.53 26.93 4.51
CA ASP A 158 13.27 27.09 5.24
C ASP A 158 12.71 25.74 5.71
N HIS A 159 12.84 24.72 4.89
CA HIS A 159 12.37 23.37 5.18
C HIS A 159 13.27 22.56 6.12
N LYS A 160 14.45 23.07 6.54
CA LYS A 160 15.36 22.36 7.47
C LYS A 160 14.86 22.32 8.93
N LYS A 161 13.78 23.03 9.27
CA LYS A 161 13.24 23.16 10.64
C LYS A 161 12.22 22.05 10.93
N GLY A 162 12.26 21.48 12.14
CA GLY A 162 11.32 20.45 12.60
C GLY A 162 11.84 19.00 12.56
N MET A 163 10.96 18.02 12.74
CA MET A 163 11.31 16.60 12.87
C MET A 163 10.75 15.71 11.74
N SER A 164 10.21 16.33 10.68
CA SER A 164 9.65 15.62 9.53
C SER A 164 10.72 14.95 8.67
N GLU A 165 10.32 13.98 7.86
CA GLU A 165 11.22 13.35 6.88
C GLU A 165 11.73 14.35 5.84
N VAL A 166 10.86 15.25 5.39
CA VAL A 166 11.21 16.39 4.53
C VAL A 166 12.31 17.24 5.17
N ALA A 167 12.19 17.60 6.45
CA ALA A 167 13.22 18.38 7.14
C ALA A 167 14.53 17.61 7.33
N ARG A 168 14.47 16.30 7.53
CA ARG A 168 15.66 15.44 7.59
C ARG A 168 16.37 15.38 6.22
N ASN A 169 15.61 15.18 5.15
CA ASN A 169 16.13 15.12 3.78
C ASN A 169 16.74 16.48 3.39
N ALA A 170 16.06 17.59 3.69
CA ALA A 170 16.59 18.93 3.48
C ALA A 170 17.97 19.12 4.13
N ARG A 171 18.12 18.75 5.42
CA ARG A 171 19.43 18.77 6.10
C ARG A 171 20.48 17.85 5.47
N GLN A 172 20.06 16.70 4.94
CA GLN A 172 20.98 15.77 4.29
C GLN A 172 21.47 16.34 2.96
N VAL A 173 20.58 16.95 2.16
CA VAL A 173 20.95 17.67 0.94
C VAL A 173 21.88 18.83 1.28
N SER A 174 21.55 19.69 2.27
CA SER A 174 22.41 20.80 2.66
C SER A 174 23.82 20.35 3.07
N ARG A 175 23.94 19.26 3.84
CA ARG A 175 25.26 18.68 4.19
C ARG A 175 26.00 18.11 2.99
N THR A 176 25.29 17.57 2.02
CA THR A 176 25.88 17.03 0.79
C THR A 176 26.39 18.16 -0.09
N LEU A 177 25.62 19.25 -0.22
CA LEU A 177 26.03 20.45 -0.93
C LEU A 177 27.26 21.09 -0.27
N ASP A 178 27.27 21.22 1.06
CA ASP A 178 28.41 21.71 1.83
C ASP A 178 29.67 20.86 1.59
N ALA A 179 29.54 19.52 1.62
CA ALA A 179 30.65 18.62 1.33
C ALA A 179 31.13 18.66 -0.13
N LEU A 180 30.25 18.95 -1.10
CA LEU A 180 30.63 19.14 -2.50
C LEU A 180 31.44 20.43 -2.66
N ILE A 181 31.01 21.52 -2.01
CA ILE A 181 31.63 22.85 -2.09
C ILE A 181 32.92 22.94 -1.27
N ALA A 182 33.07 22.14 -0.21
CA ALA A 182 34.27 22.13 0.63
C ALA A 182 35.56 21.97 -0.20
N ASP A 183 36.60 22.76 0.08
CA ASP A 183 37.90 22.71 -0.62
C ASP A 183 37.83 23.02 -2.13
N ILE A 184 36.91 23.89 -2.56
CA ILE A 184 36.81 24.41 -3.93
C ILE A 184 37.08 25.92 -3.91
N ASP A 185 37.94 26.39 -4.83
CA ASP A 185 38.19 27.82 -5.02
C ASP A 185 36.95 28.53 -5.59
N ASP A 186 36.66 29.76 -5.16
CA ASP A 186 35.46 30.52 -5.56
C ASP A 186 35.28 30.62 -7.08
N ASP A 187 36.39 30.76 -7.83
CA ASP A 187 36.40 30.84 -9.30
C ASP A 187 35.97 29.52 -9.97
N THR A 188 36.02 28.40 -9.26
CA THR A 188 35.65 27.07 -9.76
C THR A 188 34.15 26.79 -9.67
N ILE A 189 33.41 27.55 -8.84
CA ILE A 189 31.96 27.38 -8.70
C ILE A 189 31.24 27.69 -10.02
N GLU A 190 31.72 28.67 -10.80
CA GLU A 190 31.17 28.99 -12.12
C GLU A 190 31.43 27.89 -13.17
N ALA A 191 32.55 27.17 -13.05
CA ALA A 191 32.90 26.06 -13.94
C ALA A 191 32.17 24.74 -13.62
N GLY A 192 31.39 24.72 -12.54
CA GLY A 192 30.63 23.58 -12.06
C GLY A 192 31.46 22.59 -11.24
N ILE A 193 30.83 21.98 -10.24
CA ILE A 193 31.45 21.05 -9.29
C ILE A 193 31.23 19.61 -9.74
N GLU A 194 32.27 18.78 -9.75
CA GLU A 194 32.13 17.37 -10.13
C GLU A 194 31.30 16.57 -9.11
N LEU A 195 30.20 15.97 -9.56
CA LEU A 195 29.30 15.19 -8.68
C LEU A 195 29.97 13.91 -8.14
N ALA A 196 30.92 13.35 -8.89
CA ALA A 196 31.70 12.18 -8.49
C ALA A 196 32.66 12.44 -7.31
N LYS A 197 32.89 13.69 -6.90
CA LYS A 197 33.84 14.07 -5.83
C LYS A 197 33.60 13.34 -4.51
N LEU A 198 32.34 13.06 -4.18
CA LEU A 198 31.96 12.34 -2.96
C LEU A 198 31.98 10.80 -3.10
N GLY A 199 32.59 10.26 -4.16
CA GLY A 199 32.75 8.81 -4.38
C GLY A 199 31.63 8.15 -5.20
N ASN A 200 30.67 8.92 -5.71
CA ASN A 200 29.58 8.43 -6.56
C ASN A 200 30.06 8.29 -8.02
N LYS A 201 30.66 7.13 -8.34
CA LYS A 201 31.31 6.89 -9.65
C LYS A 201 30.36 6.93 -10.86
N ASP A 202 29.07 6.70 -10.63
CA ASP A 202 28.05 6.69 -11.67
C ASP A 202 27.58 8.11 -12.03
N ALA A 203 27.80 9.10 -11.15
CA ALA A 203 27.45 10.51 -11.38
C ALA A 203 28.59 11.26 -12.06
N LYS A 204 28.71 11.13 -13.38
CA LYS A 204 29.79 11.71 -14.20
C LYS A 204 29.58 13.18 -14.56
N GLY A 205 28.38 13.72 -14.35
CA GLY A 205 28.06 15.12 -14.60
C GLY A 205 28.59 16.10 -13.54
N ARG A 206 28.26 17.39 -13.73
CA ARG A 206 28.64 18.49 -12.83
C ARG A 206 27.41 19.18 -12.22
N LEU A 207 27.58 19.68 -11.01
CA LEU A 207 26.64 20.51 -10.29
C LEU A 207 26.92 21.99 -10.53
N PHE A 208 25.92 22.73 -10.96
CA PHE A 208 25.94 24.17 -11.17
C PHE A 208 24.94 24.86 -10.23
N PHE A 209 25.33 26.03 -9.71
CA PHE A 209 24.43 26.90 -8.97
C PHE A 209 24.09 28.13 -9.81
N GLN A 210 22.92 28.71 -9.56
CA GLN A 210 22.59 30.01 -10.11
C GLN A 210 23.45 31.11 -9.47
N THR A 211 24.48 31.57 -10.19
CA THR A 211 25.38 32.64 -9.72
C THR A 211 24.94 34.03 -10.20
N LYS A 212 24.14 34.12 -11.25
CA LYS A 212 23.64 35.38 -11.81
C LYS A 212 22.19 35.61 -11.39
N LEU A 213 21.93 36.79 -10.81
CA LEU A 213 20.59 37.35 -10.67
C LEU A 213 20.09 37.74 -12.07
N GLN A 214 19.70 36.74 -12.84
CA GLN A 214 19.06 36.95 -14.13
C GLN A 214 17.68 37.53 -13.87
N ASN A 215 17.48 38.79 -14.26
CA ASN A 215 16.15 39.29 -14.59
C ASN A 215 15.72 38.55 -15.87
N GLY A 216 15.27 37.31 -15.73
CA GLY A 216 14.90 36.45 -16.85
C GLY A 216 13.84 37.13 -17.74
N PRO A 217 13.72 36.72 -19.02
CA PRO A 217 12.70 37.27 -19.91
C PRO A 217 11.34 37.09 -19.25
N THR A 218 10.59 38.19 -19.13
CA THR A 218 9.28 38.24 -18.49
C THR A 218 8.46 37.00 -18.85
N LEU A 219 8.07 36.25 -17.82
CA LEU A 219 6.98 35.28 -17.96
C LEU A 219 5.75 36.03 -18.48
N PRO A 220 4.84 35.37 -19.24
CA PRO A 220 3.65 36.01 -19.79
C PRO A 220 2.92 36.89 -18.75
N GLU A 221 2.49 38.08 -19.15
CA GLU A 221 1.71 39.02 -18.31
C GLU A 221 0.43 38.32 -17.81
N GLY A 222 0.47 37.77 -16.60
CA GLY A 222 -0.63 36.97 -16.03
C GLY A 222 -0.18 35.95 -14.99
N LEU A 223 1.10 35.56 -14.97
CA LEU A 223 1.65 34.73 -13.90
C LEU A 223 1.99 35.60 -12.67
N PRO A 224 1.55 35.23 -11.45
CA PRO A 224 1.89 35.98 -10.24
C PRO A 224 3.40 36.10 -10.08
N VAL A 225 3.91 37.32 -10.07
CA VAL A 225 5.30 37.63 -9.76
C VAL A 225 5.53 37.34 -8.27
N GLY A 226 6.45 36.44 -7.93
CA GLY A 226 6.84 36.15 -6.55
C GLY A 226 6.50 34.77 -5.98
N LYS A 227 5.87 33.87 -6.75
CA LYS A 227 5.81 32.45 -6.35
C LYS A 227 7.11 31.74 -6.76
N ALA A 228 7.68 30.96 -5.86
CA ALA A 228 8.93 30.20 -6.06
C ALA A 228 8.95 29.40 -7.35
N ASP A 229 7.87 28.65 -7.65
CA ASP A 229 7.75 27.85 -8.88
C ASP A 229 7.97 28.71 -10.14
N ASN A 230 7.42 29.92 -10.14
CA ASN A 230 7.50 30.81 -11.30
C ASN A 230 8.93 31.33 -11.49
N GLN A 231 9.66 31.57 -10.40
CA GLN A 231 11.06 31.95 -10.49
C GLN A 231 11.91 30.81 -11.06
N ILE A 232 11.67 29.57 -10.63
CA ILE A 232 12.36 28.40 -11.18
C ILE A 232 12.06 28.27 -12.69
N LEU A 233 10.81 28.44 -13.12
CA LEU A 233 10.46 28.44 -14.56
C LEU A 233 11.18 29.56 -15.34
N GLY A 234 11.33 30.74 -14.72
CA GLY A 234 12.10 31.84 -15.29
C GLY A 234 13.57 31.48 -15.50
N VAL A 235 14.20 30.81 -14.53
CA VAL A 235 15.57 30.31 -14.61
C VAL A 235 15.73 29.28 -15.72
N VAL A 236 14.81 28.31 -15.82
CA VAL A 236 14.81 27.30 -16.90
C VAL A 236 14.76 27.96 -18.28
N LYS A 237 13.88 28.96 -18.45
CA LYS A 237 13.71 29.70 -19.71
C LYS A 237 14.97 30.51 -20.06
N ALA A 238 15.57 31.18 -19.08
CA ALA A 238 16.78 31.97 -19.30
C ALA A 238 17.99 31.08 -19.64
N LEU A 239 18.18 29.98 -18.91
CA LEU A 239 19.24 29.01 -19.17
C LEU A 239 19.10 28.36 -20.57
N ALA A 240 17.87 28.09 -21.00
CA ALA A 240 17.59 27.58 -22.35
C ALA A 240 17.94 28.60 -23.46
N ALA A 241 17.86 29.91 -23.16
CA ALA A 241 18.27 30.95 -24.09
C ALA A 241 19.79 31.15 -24.13
N GLU A 242 20.48 30.98 -22.99
CA GLU A 242 21.95 31.09 -22.90
C GLU A 242 22.68 29.87 -23.48
N GLN A 243 22.07 28.68 -23.42
CA GLN A 243 22.67 27.43 -23.88
C GLN A 243 21.81 26.74 -24.96
N PRO A 244 21.66 27.34 -26.16
CA PRO A 244 20.78 26.80 -27.21
C PRO A 244 21.22 25.43 -27.73
N ASP A 245 22.49 25.06 -27.54
CA ASP A 245 23.08 23.80 -27.99
C ASP A 245 22.87 22.63 -27.02
N ARG A 246 22.31 22.87 -25.83
CA ARG A 246 22.06 21.87 -24.78
C ARG A 246 20.58 21.80 -24.45
N ALA A 247 20.11 20.59 -24.13
CA ALA A 247 18.73 20.44 -23.65
C ALA A 247 18.67 20.80 -22.17
N ILE A 248 17.95 21.89 -21.88
CA ILE A 248 17.61 22.30 -20.51
C ILE A 248 16.26 21.69 -20.15
N VAL A 249 16.23 20.87 -19.10
CA VAL A 249 15.05 20.11 -18.69
C VAL A 249 14.73 20.39 -17.22
N LEU A 250 13.51 20.85 -16.95
CA LEU A 250 13.02 20.95 -15.59
C LEU A 250 12.67 19.56 -15.04
N VAL A 251 13.13 19.25 -13.84
CA VAL A 251 12.80 18.02 -13.13
C VAL A 251 12.04 18.38 -11.85
N SER A 252 10.78 17.95 -11.76
CA SER A 252 9.92 18.23 -10.61
C SER A 252 9.02 17.04 -10.33
N LYS A 253 8.62 16.86 -9.07
CA LYS A 253 7.54 15.94 -8.66
C LYS A 253 6.15 16.57 -8.70
N ASP A 254 6.04 17.90 -8.78
CA ASP A 254 4.75 18.60 -8.81
C ASP A 254 4.18 18.61 -10.25
N ILE A 255 3.01 17.98 -10.40
CA ILE A 255 2.25 17.95 -11.65
C ILE A 255 1.95 19.38 -12.14
N ASN A 256 1.58 20.30 -11.23
CA ASN A 256 1.24 21.68 -11.61
C ASN A 256 2.46 22.43 -12.15
N MET A 257 3.64 22.22 -11.56
CA MET A 257 4.87 22.81 -12.06
C MET A 257 5.22 22.29 -13.45
N ARG A 258 5.07 20.97 -13.68
CA ARG A 258 5.28 20.36 -15.02
C ARG A 258 4.27 20.86 -16.05
N ILE A 259 3.00 21.03 -15.67
CA ILE A 259 1.96 21.59 -16.55
C ILE A 259 2.31 23.04 -16.93
N LYS A 260 2.69 23.89 -15.97
CA LYS A 260 3.12 25.27 -16.23
C LYS A 260 4.33 25.32 -17.17
N ALA A 261 5.33 24.48 -16.94
CA ALA A 261 6.51 24.39 -17.81
C ALA A 261 6.12 24.01 -19.25
N ARG A 262 5.27 22.99 -19.43
CA ARG A 262 4.77 22.58 -20.75
C ARG A 262 3.95 23.67 -21.43
N ALA A 263 3.12 24.40 -20.68
CA ALA A 263 2.36 25.54 -21.20
C ALA A 263 3.28 26.68 -21.68
N LEU A 264 4.46 26.82 -21.08
CA LEU A 264 5.51 27.77 -21.49
C LEU A 264 6.46 27.20 -22.55
N ALA A 265 6.16 26.02 -23.11
CA ALA A 265 7.01 25.28 -24.05
C ALA A 265 8.41 24.93 -23.49
N LEU A 266 8.54 24.85 -22.16
CA LEU A 266 9.76 24.41 -21.49
C LEU A 266 9.74 22.88 -21.32
N PRO A 267 10.85 22.19 -21.63
CA PRO A 267 11.00 20.77 -21.34
C PRO A 267 10.85 20.50 -19.84
N ALA A 268 9.95 19.59 -19.47
CA ALA A 268 9.78 19.16 -18.08
C ALA A 268 9.55 17.66 -17.98
N GLU A 269 10.21 17.03 -17.01
CA GLU A 269 10.20 15.61 -16.71
C GLU A 269 9.80 15.39 -15.25
N ASP A 270 9.15 14.26 -14.98
CA ASP A 270 8.88 13.81 -13.62
C ASP A 270 10.17 13.24 -13.03
N TYR A 271 10.37 13.44 -11.73
CA TYR A 271 11.48 12.83 -11.04
C TYR A 271 11.11 11.41 -10.60
N PHE A 272 11.52 10.46 -11.42
CA PHE A 272 11.45 9.04 -11.13
C PHE A 272 12.76 8.58 -10.49
N ASN A 273 12.65 7.95 -9.33
CA ASN A 273 13.78 7.23 -8.73
C ASN A 273 13.58 5.76 -9.07
N ASP A 274 14.49 5.22 -9.87
CA ASP A 274 14.47 3.87 -10.47
C ASP A 274 14.62 2.71 -9.45
N HIS A 275 14.03 2.85 -8.27
CA HIS A 275 13.93 1.81 -7.25
C HIS A 275 12.58 1.80 -6.50
N VAL A 276 11.57 2.48 -7.04
CA VAL A 276 10.20 2.46 -6.53
C VAL A 276 9.27 2.00 -7.64
N LEU A 277 9.46 0.74 -8.05
CA LEU A 277 8.50 -0.14 -8.71
C LEU A 277 7.49 0.59 -9.60
N GLU A 278 7.94 0.98 -10.79
CA GLU A 278 7.10 1.60 -11.83
C GLU A 278 6.19 0.63 -12.56
N ASP A 279 6.14 -0.62 -12.12
CA ASP A 279 5.24 -1.61 -12.69
C ASP A 279 4.57 -2.36 -11.55
N THR A 280 3.42 -1.87 -11.07
CA THR A 280 2.61 -2.64 -10.14
C THR A 280 2.12 -3.96 -10.74
N ASP A 281 2.04 -4.02 -12.08
CA ASP A 281 1.79 -5.23 -12.86
C ASP A 281 3.00 -6.20 -12.93
N LEU A 282 4.20 -5.78 -12.52
CA LEU A 282 5.40 -6.61 -12.39
C LEU A 282 5.82 -6.84 -10.93
N LEU A 283 4.91 -6.65 -9.96
CA LEU A 283 5.22 -7.06 -8.59
C LEU A 283 5.51 -8.55 -8.55
N TYR A 284 6.63 -8.89 -7.91
CA TYR A 284 7.01 -10.27 -7.64
C TYR A 284 5.85 -11.00 -6.97
N SER A 285 5.20 -11.91 -7.68
CA SER A 285 4.00 -12.61 -7.21
C SER A 285 4.32 -13.76 -6.24
N GLY A 286 5.58 -14.17 -6.18
CA GLY A 286 6.01 -15.37 -5.45
C GLY A 286 5.68 -16.68 -6.16
N ILE A 287 5.06 -16.62 -7.34
CA ILE A 287 4.58 -17.77 -8.10
C ILE A 287 5.11 -17.67 -9.53
N VAL A 288 5.59 -18.78 -10.10
CA VAL A 288 5.97 -18.85 -11.52
C VAL A 288 5.46 -20.14 -12.15
N GLN A 289 4.91 -20.02 -13.36
CA GLN A 289 4.61 -21.17 -14.20
C GLN A 289 5.90 -21.64 -14.87
N LEU A 290 6.20 -22.93 -14.75
CA LEU A 290 7.29 -23.55 -15.46
C LEU A 290 6.92 -23.69 -16.95
N PRO A 291 7.88 -23.55 -17.88
CA PRO A 291 7.63 -23.82 -19.29
C PRO A 291 7.17 -25.27 -19.52
N ASP A 292 6.34 -25.51 -20.53
CA ASP A 292 5.86 -26.85 -20.87
C ASP A 292 7.01 -27.85 -21.13
N ASP A 293 8.12 -27.34 -21.70
CA ASP A 293 9.35 -28.12 -21.97
C ASP A 293 10.35 -28.15 -20.80
N PHE A 294 9.90 -27.81 -19.58
CA PHE A 294 10.77 -27.75 -18.40
C PHE A 294 11.47 -29.08 -18.15
N TRP A 295 10.74 -30.19 -18.13
CA TRP A 295 11.33 -31.52 -17.85
C TRP A 295 12.27 -31.98 -18.96
N ASP A 296 12.01 -31.64 -20.23
CA ASP A 296 12.89 -31.99 -21.35
C ASP A 296 14.26 -31.31 -21.24
N LYS A 297 14.27 -30.05 -20.79
CA LYS A 297 15.50 -29.24 -20.64
C LYS A 297 16.25 -29.46 -19.33
N HIS A 298 15.58 -29.94 -18.29
CA HIS A 298 16.13 -30.01 -16.92
C HIS A 298 16.19 -31.44 -16.35
N GLY A 299 15.56 -32.42 -17.01
CA GLY A 299 15.39 -33.80 -16.52
C GLY A 299 16.60 -34.72 -16.71
N LYS A 300 17.55 -34.40 -17.60
CA LYS A 300 18.64 -35.32 -17.99
C LYS A 300 19.53 -35.80 -16.83
N ASN A 301 19.75 -34.94 -15.83
CA ASN A 301 20.54 -35.24 -14.62
C ASN A 301 19.71 -35.00 -13.35
N MET A 302 18.39 -35.19 -13.44
CA MET A 302 17.52 -34.95 -12.30
C MET A 302 17.69 -36.04 -11.25
N GLU A 303 17.87 -35.63 -10.01
CA GLU A 303 17.82 -36.52 -8.84
C GLU A 303 16.48 -36.35 -8.15
N SER A 304 15.88 -37.45 -7.68
CA SER A 304 14.68 -37.42 -6.85
C SER A 304 14.90 -38.22 -5.58
N TRP A 305 14.53 -37.67 -4.43
CA TRP A 305 14.56 -38.39 -3.15
C TRP A 305 13.37 -38.00 -2.28
N GLN A 306 13.11 -38.79 -1.25
CA GLN A 306 12.07 -38.51 -0.25
C GLN A 306 12.71 -38.29 1.10
N ASP A 307 12.24 -37.29 1.84
CA ASP A 307 12.60 -37.11 3.23
C ASP A 307 11.97 -38.21 4.07
N THR A 308 12.83 -39.00 4.72
CA THR A 308 12.46 -40.14 5.56
C THR A 308 11.57 -39.77 6.74
N ARG A 309 11.54 -38.49 7.17
CA ARG A 309 10.76 -38.06 8.35
C ARG A 309 9.30 -37.74 8.03
N ASN A 310 9.04 -37.14 6.87
CA ASN A 310 7.71 -36.61 6.54
C ASN A 310 7.19 -37.10 5.16
N GLY A 311 7.95 -37.91 4.44
CA GLY A 311 7.58 -38.45 3.12
C GLY A 311 7.60 -37.41 1.99
N THR A 312 8.12 -36.21 2.24
CA THR A 312 8.14 -35.13 1.25
C THR A 312 9.11 -35.48 0.13
N THR A 313 8.66 -35.33 -1.11
CA THR A 313 9.49 -35.58 -2.29
C THR A 313 10.27 -34.32 -2.69
N PHE A 314 11.53 -34.50 -3.05
CA PHE A 314 12.41 -33.46 -3.52
C PHE A 314 12.98 -33.83 -4.89
N TYR A 315 13.21 -32.82 -5.72
CA TYR A 315 13.86 -32.93 -7.01
C TYR A 315 15.05 -31.98 -7.08
N ARG A 316 16.22 -32.47 -7.49
CA ARG A 316 17.36 -31.63 -7.88
C ARG A 316 17.37 -31.55 -9.39
N VAL A 317 17.25 -30.33 -9.91
CA VAL A 317 17.18 -30.06 -11.35
C VAL A 317 18.26 -29.07 -11.75
N THR A 318 18.86 -29.27 -12.92
CA THR A 318 19.90 -28.38 -13.45
C THR A 318 19.52 -27.91 -14.84
N GLY A 319 19.57 -26.60 -15.09
CA GLY A 319 19.34 -26.07 -16.43
C GLY A 319 19.18 -24.55 -16.49
N PRO A 320 18.90 -24.02 -17.69
CA PRO A 320 18.96 -22.58 -17.96
C PRO A 320 17.87 -21.77 -17.26
N PHE A 321 16.71 -22.35 -16.96
CA PHE A 321 15.58 -21.65 -16.32
C PHE A 321 15.79 -21.42 -14.81
N ILE A 322 16.76 -22.13 -14.19
CA ILE A 322 16.99 -22.02 -12.75
C ILE A 322 17.46 -20.62 -12.35
N ASN A 323 18.19 -19.92 -13.22
CA ASN A 323 18.70 -18.58 -12.94
C ASN A 323 17.61 -17.50 -12.81
N SER A 324 16.39 -17.75 -13.27
CA SER A 324 15.25 -16.83 -13.10
C SER A 324 14.41 -17.13 -11.85
N LEU A 325 14.71 -18.20 -11.13
CA LEU A 325 13.99 -18.58 -9.92
C LEU A 325 14.57 -17.90 -8.68
N LEU A 326 13.75 -17.76 -7.66
CA LEU A 326 14.14 -17.31 -6.33
C LEU A 326 13.87 -18.37 -5.27
N VAL A 327 14.66 -18.36 -4.19
CA VAL A 327 14.39 -19.22 -3.03
C VAL A 327 13.02 -18.88 -2.44
N ASN A 328 12.30 -19.92 -1.99
CA ASN A 328 10.91 -19.92 -1.53
C ASN A 328 9.86 -19.49 -2.55
N GLN A 329 10.22 -19.30 -3.82
CA GLN A 329 9.26 -19.12 -4.90
C GLN A 329 8.50 -20.43 -5.16
N PHE A 330 7.21 -20.33 -5.41
CA PHE A 330 6.37 -21.44 -5.82
C PHE A 330 6.43 -21.61 -7.33
N VAL A 331 6.62 -22.85 -7.77
CA VAL A 331 6.65 -23.23 -9.17
C VAL A 331 5.51 -24.20 -9.45
N TYR A 332 4.89 -24.09 -10.63
CA TYR A 332 3.89 -25.05 -11.06
C TYR A 332 3.99 -25.36 -12.53
N LEU A 333 3.56 -26.55 -12.91
CA LEU A 333 3.35 -26.97 -14.29
C LEU A 333 1.90 -27.40 -14.43
N GLU A 334 1.19 -26.80 -15.38
CA GLU A 334 -0.13 -27.27 -15.81
C GLU A 334 0.08 -28.36 -16.85
N SER A 335 -0.37 -29.57 -16.53
CA SER A 335 -0.34 -30.73 -17.42
C SER A 335 -1.63 -31.50 -17.19
N ASP A 336 -2.27 -31.91 -18.28
CA ASP A 336 -3.53 -32.66 -18.24
C ASP A 336 -3.37 -34.03 -17.54
N ASP A 337 -2.16 -34.62 -17.58
CA ASP A 337 -1.88 -35.95 -17.02
C ASP A 337 -1.26 -35.91 -15.62
N SER A 338 -0.43 -34.91 -15.29
CA SER A 338 0.22 -34.83 -13.97
C SER A 338 0.58 -33.38 -13.58
N PRO A 339 -0.29 -32.69 -12.82
CA PRO A 339 0.02 -31.35 -12.36
C PRO A 339 1.18 -31.40 -11.36
N PHE A 340 2.17 -30.52 -11.56
CA PHE A 340 3.31 -30.40 -10.67
C PHE A 340 3.25 -29.09 -9.90
N GLN A 341 3.42 -29.15 -8.58
CA GLN A 341 3.49 -27.98 -7.71
C GLN A 341 4.63 -28.18 -6.71
N ALA A 342 5.56 -27.23 -6.65
CA ALA A 342 6.70 -27.29 -5.76
C ALA A 342 7.11 -25.91 -5.22
N GLN A 343 7.93 -25.91 -4.18
CA GLN A 343 8.63 -24.73 -3.68
C GLN A 343 10.13 -24.87 -3.95
N VAL A 344 10.76 -23.79 -4.41
CA VAL A 344 12.22 -23.74 -4.54
C VAL A 344 12.86 -23.61 -3.16
N LYS A 345 13.66 -24.59 -2.74
CA LYS A 345 14.32 -24.59 -1.42
C LYS A 345 15.73 -24.08 -1.45
N GLU A 346 16.47 -24.42 -2.50
CA GLU A 346 17.87 -24.04 -2.65
C GLU A 346 18.18 -23.75 -4.12
N ILE A 347 19.08 -22.80 -4.35
CA ILE A 347 19.64 -22.49 -5.67
C ILE A 347 21.16 -22.43 -5.54
N ASN A 348 21.87 -23.18 -6.38
CA ASN A 348 23.31 -23.16 -6.50
C ASN A 348 23.70 -23.10 -7.98
N GLY A 349 24.00 -21.89 -8.46
CA GLY A 349 24.24 -21.64 -9.89
C GLY A 349 23.03 -22.03 -10.72
N LYS A 350 23.22 -22.97 -11.66
CA LYS A 350 22.16 -23.47 -12.55
C LYS A 350 21.37 -24.65 -11.97
N THR A 351 21.57 -24.98 -10.70
CA THR A 351 20.94 -26.13 -10.04
C THR A 351 20.01 -25.66 -8.94
N ALA A 352 18.78 -26.19 -8.90
CA ALA A 352 17.83 -25.92 -7.84
C ALA A 352 17.36 -27.22 -7.17
N VAL A 353 17.00 -27.13 -5.89
CA VAL A 353 16.24 -28.15 -5.17
C VAL A 353 14.80 -27.70 -5.06
N LEU A 354 13.89 -28.49 -5.62
CA LEU A 354 12.44 -28.28 -5.59
C LEU A 354 11.81 -29.26 -4.60
N GLN A 355 11.01 -28.75 -3.68
CA GLN A 355 10.25 -29.54 -2.72
C GLN A 355 8.79 -29.63 -3.19
N VAL A 356 8.28 -30.84 -3.40
CA VAL A 356 6.85 -31.05 -3.73
C VAL A 356 5.98 -30.55 -2.58
N LEU A 357 4.92 -29.81 -2.92
CA LEU A 357 4.06 -29.22 -1.93
C LEU A 357 3.17 -30.25 -1.24
N ARG A 358 2.82 -29.97 0.01
CA ARG A 358 1.70 -30.66 0.66
C ARG A 358 0.40 -30.13 0.07
N ASP A 359 -0.52 -31.04 -0.25
CA ASP A 359 -1.84 -30.69 -0.76
C ASP A 359 -2.81 -30.36 0.39
N TYR A 360 -2.98 -29.06 0.64
CA TYR A 360 -3.93 -28.54 1.62
C TYR A 360 -5.37 -28.44 1.10
N SER A 361 -5.66 -28.82 -0.14
CA SER A 361 -7.04 -28.93 -0.64
C SER A 361 -7.74 -30.17 -0.10
N HIS A 362 -6.97 -31.22 0.23
CA HIS A 362 -7.49 -32.44 0.81
C HIS A 362 -7.82 -32.28 2.31
N THR A 363 -9.00 -32.74 2.73
CA THR A 363 -9.52 -32.59 4.11
C THR A 363 -8.59 -33.13 5.20
N LYS A 364 -7.92 -34.26 4.97
CA LYS A 364 -6.89 -34.82 5.88
C LYS A 364 -5.72 -33.88 6.19
N ASN A 365 -5.47 -32.90 5.33
CA ASN A 365 -4.41 -31.92 5.49
C ASN A 365 -4.93 -30.56 5.96
N SER A 366 -6.21 -30.44 6.32
CA SER A 366 -6.79 -29.17 6.77
C SER A 366 -5.99 -28.54 7.91
N VAL A 367 -5.84 -27.23 7.87
CA VAL A 367 -5.20 -26.43 8.93
C VAL A 367 -6.31 -25.80 9.74
N TRP A 368 -6.49 -26.22 11.00
CA TRP A 368 -7.57 -25.74 11.87
C TRP A 368 -8.95 -25.81 11.18
N GLY A 369 -9.24 -26.94 10.52
CA GLY A 369 -10.49 -27.16 9.78
C GLY A 369 -10.59 -26.43 8.42
N ILE A 370 -9.60 -25.63 8.03
CA ILE A 370 -9.58 -24.92 6.74
C ILE A 370 -8.78 -25.69 5.70
N THR A 371 -9.35 -25.85 4.51
CA THR A 371 -8.70 -26.40 3.32
C THR A 371 -8.47 -25.31 2.28
N ALA A 372 -7.43 -25.45 1.46
CA ALA A 372 -7.20 -24.58 0.32
C ALA A 372 -8.25 -24.84 -0.77
N ARG A 373 -8.86 -23.77 -1.30
CA ARG A 373 -9.85 -23.88 -2.38
C ARG A 373 -9.24 -23.78 -3.78
N ASN A 374 -8.08 -23.15 -3.86
CA ASN A 374 -7.35 -22.98 -5.10
C ASN A 374 -5.83 -23.11 -4.85
N ARG A 375 -5.07 -23.13 -5.95
CA ARG A 375 -3.61 -23.28 -5.94
C ARG A 375 -2.91 -22.20 -5.11
N GLU A 376 -3.35 -20.95 -5.22
CA GLU A 376 -2.73 -19.82 -4.53
C GLU A 376 -2.92 -19.93 -3.01
N GLN A 377 -4.09 -20.36 -2.55
CA GLN A 377 -4.32 -20.68 -1.13
C GLN A 377 -3.51 -21.89 -0.66
N ASN A 378 -3.32 -22.89 -1.52
CA ASN A 378 -2.45 -24.04 -1.22
C ASN A 378 -1.00 -23.59 -1.01
N PHE A 379 -0.50 -22.68 -1.86
CA PHE A 379 0.82 -22.09 -1.73
C PHE A 379 0.94 -21.25 -0.46
N ALA A 380 -0.07 -20.42 -0.17
CA ALA A 380 -0.11 -19.63 1.05
C ALA A 380 -0.07 -20.54 2.30
N LEU A 381 -0.85 -21.62 2.37
CA LEU A 381 -0.80 -22.54 3.51
C LEU A 381 0.54 -23.27 3.65
N ASN A 382 1.15 -23.73 2.54
CA ASN A 382 2.50 -24.30 2.58
C ASN A 382 3.52 -23.30 3.14
N LEU A 383 3.42 -22.03 2.76
CA LEU A 383 4.30 -20.97 3.27
C LEU A 383 4.03 -20.64 4.75
N LEU A 384 2.77 -20.47 5.13
CA LEU A 384 2.34 -20.14 6.49
C LEU A 384 2.70 -21.23 7.50
N MET A 385 2.63 -22.50 7.09
CA MET A 385 2.95 -23.66 7.93
C MET A 385 4.43 -24.05 7.90
N ASN A 386 5.25 -23.43 7.05
CA ASN A 386 6.70 -23.68 7.02
C ASN A 386 7.39 -23.01 8.22
N PRO A 387 7.99 -23.76 9.16
CA PRO A 387 8.67 -23.19 10.33
C PRO A 387 9.96 -22.44 9.99
N GLU A 388 10.57 -22.70 8.82
CA GLU A 388 11.83 -22.08 8.40
C GLU A 388 11.64 -20.66 7.84
N CYS A 389 10.39 -20.27 7.54
CA CYS A 389 10.08 -18.93 7.05
C CYS A 389 9.63 -18.04 8.21
N ASP A 390 10.51 -17.17 8.68
CA ASP A 390 10.23 -16.20 9.74
C ASP A 390 9.38 -15.03 9.25
N PHE A 391 9.48 -14.66 7.97
CA PHE A 391 8.76 -13.51 7.41
C PHE A 391 7.92 -13.90 6.19
N VAL A 392 6.61 -13.71 6.29
CA VAL A 392 5.66 -14.07 5.24
C VAL A 392 4.86 -12.85 4.81
N THR A 393 4.70 -12.66 3.51
CA THR A 393 3.85 -11.61 2.94
C THR A 393 2.77 -12.25 2.08
N LEU A 394 1.50 -11.93 2.35
CA LEU A 394 0.38 -12.35 1.51
C LEU A 394 -0.29 -11.11 0.94
N LEU A 395 -0.22 -10.98 -0.38
CA LEU A 395 -0.94 -9.96 -1.13
C LEU A 395 -2.18 -10.56 -1.78
N GLY A 396 -3.15 -9.71 -2.10
CA GLY A 396 -4.31 -10.10 -2.89
C GLY A 396 -5.51 -9.22 -2.61
N GLN A 397 -6.50 -9.29 -3.48
CA GLN A 397 -7.74 -8.53 -3.33
C GLN A 397 -8.53 -8.94 -2.07
N ALA A 398 -9.54 -8.16 -1.69
CA ALA A 398 -10.43 -8.55 -0.60
C ALA A 398 -11.13 -9.90 -0.92
N GLY A 399 -11.42 -10.72 0.09
CA GLY A 399 -12.09 -12.02 -0.11
C GLY A 399 -11.22 -13.17 -0.64
N THR A 400 -9.91 -12.98 -0.84
CA THR A 400 -8.97 -14.07 -1.21
C THR A 400 -8.61 -15.00 -0.04
N GLY A 401 -9.01 -14.66 1.19
CA GLY A 401 -8.83 -15.49 2.38
C GLY A 401 -7.54 -15.23 3.18
N LYS A 402 -6.76 -14.17 2.89
CA LYS A 402 -5.49 -13.84 3.57
C LYS A 402 -5.56 -13.95 5.10
N THR A 403 -6.47 -13.19 5.72
CA THR A 403 -6.62 -13.14 7.19
C THR A 403 -7.13 -14.46 7.75
N LEU A 404 -8.06 -15.12 7.06
CA LEU A 404 -8.58 -16.43 7.47
C LEU A 404 -7.48 -17.51 7.49
N LEU A 405 -6.69 -17.61 6.42
CA LEU A 405 -5.59 -18.59 6.32
C LEU A 405 -4.50 -18.30 7.34
N ALA A 406 -4.14 -17.03 7.53
CA ALA A 406 -3.16 -16.62 8.54
C ALA A 406 -3.61 -16.96 9.96
N LEU A 407 -4.89 -16.75 10.29
CA LEU A 407 -5.46 -17.11 11.58
C LEU A 407 -5.51 -18.63 11.79
N ALA A 408 -5.98 -19.39 10.81
CA ALA A 408 -6.00 -20.85 10.87
C ALA A 408 -4.58 -21.41 11.12
N ALA A 409 -3.59 -20.94 10.37
CA ALA A 409 -2.20 -21.34 10.54
C ALA A 409 -1.62 -20.91 11.89
N GLY A 410 -1.98 -19.72 12.39
CA GLY A 410 -1.57 -19.23 13.69
C GLY A 410 -2.16 -20.06 14.83
N LEU A 411 -3.46 -20.38 14.77
CA LEU A 411 -4.13 -21.20 15.78
C LEU A 411 -3.57 -22.62 15.82
N ALA A 412 -3.40 -23.26 14.66
CA ALA A 412 -2.75 -24.56 14.58
C ALA A 412 -1.34 -24.54 15.20
N GLN A 413 -0.54 -23.51 14.87
CA GLN A 413 0.83 -23.42 15.38
C GLN A 413 0.94 -23.00 16.87
N VAL A 414 -0.09 -22.39 17.46
CA VAL A 414 -0.11 -21.97 18.88
C VAL A 414 -0.78 -22.99 19.79
N LEU A 415 -1.81 -23.67 19.29
CA LEU A 415 -2.66 -24.56 20.08
C LEU A 415 -2.35 -26.05 19.84
N GLU A 416 -2.16 -26.47 18.60
CA GLU A 416 -1.87 -27.87 18.26
C GLU A 416 -0.38 -28.17 18.36
N THR A 417 0.45 -27.48 17.57
CA THR A 417 1.90 -27.76 17.51
C THR A 417 2.69 -27.07 18.62
N LYS A 418 2.10 -26.05 19.27
CA LYS A 418 2.71 -25.25 20.35
C LYS A 418 4.08 -24.66 19.99
N GLN A 419 4.28 -24.35 18.71
CA GLN A 419 5.50 -23.73 18.22
C GLN A 419 5.62 -22.26 18.66
N TYR A 420 4.47 -21.56 18.73
CA TYR A 420 4.41 -20.20 19.26
C TYR A 420 3.52 -20.15 20.50
N ASN A 421 3.80 -19.18 21.36
CA ASN A 421 3.08 -19.05 22.62
C ASN A 421 1.74 -18.31 22.47
N GLU A 422 1.68 -17.36 21.55
CA GLU A 422 0.59 -16.39 21.43
C GLU A 422 0.54 -15.78 20.02
N ILE A 423 -0.66 -15.47 19.56
CA ILE A 423 -0.93 -14.73 18.32
C ILE A 423 -1.07 -13.26 18.69
N ILE A 424 -0.28 -12.39 18.06
CA ILE A 424 -0.45 -10.94 18.17
C ILE A 424 -1.00 -10.44 16.85
N VAL A 425 -2.05 -9.63 16.89
CA VAL A 425 -2.66 -9.04 15.70
C VAL A 425 -2.60 -7.54 15.81
N THR A 426 -2.11 -6.89 14.77
CA THR A 426 -2.11 -5.44 14.64
C THR A 426 -2.70 -5.06 13.29
N ARG A 427 -3.56 -4.03 13.29
CA ARG A 427 -4.20 -3.50 12.08
C ARG A 427 -3.88 -2.02 11.97
N VAL A 428 -3.56 -1.58 10.75
CA VAL A 428 -3.35 -0.17 10.44
C VAL A 428 -4.71 0.47 10.21
N THR A 429 -5.10 1.39 11.09
CA THR A 429 -6.34 2.14 10.92
C THR A 429 -6.05 3.46 10.23
N VAL A 430 -6.59 3.64 9.03
CA VAL A 430 -6.67 4.95 8.37
C VAL A 430 -8.12 5.43 8.54
N PRO A 431 -8.37 6.55 9.25
CA PRO A 431 -9.73 7.03 9.43
C PRO A 431 -10.31 7.44 8.07
N VAL A 432 -11.45 6.85 7.71
CA VAL A 432 -12.23 7.26 6.53
C VAL A 432 -13.26 8.29 7.00
N GLY A 433 -12.90 9.58 7.01
CA GLY A 433 -13.78 10.68 7.41
C GLY A 433 -13.19 11.61 8.47
N GLU A 434 -14.05 12.38 9.16
CA GLU A 434 -13.62 13.18 10.32
C GLU A 434 -13.05 12.24 11.38
N ASP A 435 -11.82 12.53 11.80
CA ASP A 435 -11.12 11.83 12.88
C ASP A 435 -12.09 11.73 14.07
N ILE A 436 -12.48 10.52 14.49
CA ILE A 436 -13.54 10.28 15.50
C ILE A 436 -13.10 10.78 16.90
N GLY A 437 -12.03 11.57 16.97
CA GLY A 437 -11.33 11.95 18.17
C GLY A 437 -10.73 10.72 18.86
N PHE A 438 -10.18 10.95 20.03
CA PHE A 438 -9.76 9.85 20.89
C PHE A 438 -11.00 9.15 21.43
N LEU A 439 -11.27 7.92 20.97
CA LEU A 439 -12.16 7.01 21.69
C LEU A 439 -11.60 6.83 23.12
N PRO A 440 -12.32 7.23 24.19
CA PRO A 440 -11.93 6.90 25.55
C PRO A 440 -12.12 5.38 25.75
N GLY A 441 -11.17 4.72 26.41
CA GLY A 441 -11.22 3.26 26.61
C GLY A 441 -9.86 2.60 26.56
N THR A 442 -9.85 1.27 26.73
CA THR A 442 -8.66 0.42 26.59
C THR A 442 -8.22 0.35 25.13
N GLU A 443 -6.98 -0.07 24.87
CA GLU A 443 -6.47 -0.27 23.50
C GLU A 443 -7.38 -1.18 22.67
N GLU A 444 -7.92 -2.22 23.29
CA GLU A 444 -8.79 -3.21 22.67
C GLU A 444 -10.18 -2.61 22.31
N GLU A 445 -10.77 -1.82 23.21
CA GLU A 445 -12.04 -1.11 22.97
C GLU A 445 -11.91 -0.09 21.82
N LYS A 446 -10.76 0.57 21.68
CA LYS A 446 -10.51 1.53 20.58
C LYS A 446 -10.34 0.84 19.24
N MET A 447 -9.80 -0.37 19.24
CA MET A 447 -9.62 -1.16 18.03
C MET A 447 -10.90 -1.92 17.66
N SER A 448 -11.80 -2.18 18.61
CA SER A 448 -13.02 -2.98 18.46
C SER A 448 -13.85 -2.69 17.18
N PRO A 449 -14.13 -1.43 16.78
CA PRO A 449 -14.87 -1.16 15.54
C PRO A 449 -14.21 -1.72 14.28
N TRP A 450 -12.88 -1.85 14.29
CA TRP A 450 -12.08 -2.35 13.18
C TRP A 450 -11.82 -3.85 13.26
N MET A 451 -12.30 -4.53 14.31
CA MET A 451 -12.08 -5.95 14.54
C MET A 451 -13.28 -6.82 14.16
N GLY A 452 -14.42 -6.25 13.74
CA GLY A 452 -15.59 -7.05 13.34
C GLY A 452 -15.28 -8.11 12.28
N ALA A 453 -14.58 -7.74 11.21
CA ALA A 453 -14.16 -8.70 10.17
C ALA A 453 -13.17 -9.78 10.69
N PHE A 454 -12.44 -9.48 11.76
CA PHE A 454 -11.56 -10.45 12.40
C PHE A 454 -12.35 -11.44 13.27
N ASP A 455 -13.33 -10.94 14.03
CA ASP A 455 -14.25 -11.77 14.81
C ASP A 455 -15.09 -12.69 13.93
N ASP A 456 -15.53 -12.22 12.76
CA ASP A 456 -16.23 -13.03 11.75
C ASP A 456 -15.38 -14.23 11.30
N ASN A 457 -14.07 -14.00 11.06
CA ASN A 457 -13.14 -15.08 10.70
C ASN A 457 -12.96 -16.08 11.86
N LEU A 458 -12.88 -15.61 13.11
CA LEU A 458 -12.81 -16.49 14.27
C LEU A 458 -14.09 -17.32 14.43
N GLU A 459 -15.27 -16.76 14.13
CA GLU A 459 -16.53 -17.51 14.16
C GLU A 459 -16.51 -18.66 13.15
N VAL A 460 -16.00 -18.43 11.93
CA VAL A 460 -15.82 -19.48 10.92
C VAL A 460 -14.89 -20.59 11.42
N LEU A 461 -13.78 -20.22 12.06
CA LEU A 461 -12.80 -21.17 12.58
C LEU A 461 -13.34 -22.00 13.77
N ASN A 462 -14.27 -21.43 14.55
CA ASN A 462 -14.92 -22.10 15.68
C ASN A 462 -16.02 -23.09 15.28
N LYS A 463 -16.55 -23.02 14.04
CA LYS A 463 -17.61 -23.92 13.54
C LYS A 463 -17.10 -25.33 13.20
N SER A 464 -15.80 -25.56 13.25
CA SER A 464 -15.19 -26.86 12.91
C SER A 464 -15.41 -27.93 13.98
N ASP A 465 -15.70 -27.56 15.24
CA ASP A 465 -16.00 -28.47 16.35
C ASP A 465 -17.52 -28.71 16.51
N ASN A 466 -18.11 -29.46 15.58
CA ASN A 466 -19.53 -29.84 15.65
C ASN A 466 -19.84 -30.89 16.75
N ASP A 467 -18.83 -31.61 17.25
CA ASP A 467 -18.99 -32.71 18.23
C ASP A 467 -18.95 -32.26 19.70
N ALA A 468 -18.52 -31.04 19.98
CA ALA A 468 -18.55 -30.48 21.33
C ALA A 468 -19.93 -29.84 21.60
N GLY A 469 -20.61 -30.27 22.67
CA GLY A 469 -21.81 -29.58 23.17
C GLY A 469 -21.53 -28.11 23.54
N ASP A 470 -22.58 -27.32 23.81
CA ASP A 470 -22.49 -25.87 24.00
C ASP A 470 -21.43 -25.42 25.03
N TRP A 471 -21.22 -26.21 26.09
CA TRP A 471 -20.16 -25.96 27.08
C TRP A 471 -18.75 -26.10 26.49
N GLY A 472 -18.50 -27.16 25.72
CA GLY A 472 -17.19 -27.42 25.11
C GLY A 472 -16.83 -26.33 24.10
N ARG A 473 -17.80 -25.84 23.33
CA ARG A 473 -17.60 -24.71 22.41
C ARG A 473 -17.22 -23.42 23.13
N ALA A 474 -17.90 -23.10 24.25
CA ALA A 474 -17.58 -21.91 25.04
C ALA A 474 -16.15 -21.98 25.63
N ALA A 475 -15.76 -23.13 26.17
CA ALA A 475 -14.41 -23.34 26.72
C ALA A 475 -13.32 -23.25 25.63
N THR A 476 -13.55 -23.83 24.44
CA THR A 476 -12.64 -23.70 23.30
C THR A 476 -12.54 -22.25 22.83
N GLN A 477 -13.65 -21.52 22.79
CA GLN A 477 -13.69 -20.13 22.37
C GLN A 477 -12.92 -19.22 23.35
N ASP A 478 -13.08 -19.43 24.66
CA ASP A 478 -12.33 -18.69 25.69
C ASP A 478 -10.83 -18.99 25.60
N LEU A 479 -10.46 -20.25 25.35
CA LEU A 479 -9.07 -20.65 25.17
C LEU A 479 -8.44 -19.97 23.94
N ILE A 480 -9.15 -19.95 22.80
CA ILE A 480 -8.69 -19.27 21.58
C ILE A 480 -8.50 -17.77 21.85
N ARG A 481 -9.51 -17.11 22.42
CA ARG A 481 -9.45 -15.68 22.76
C ARG A 481 -8.31 -15.36 23.73
N SER A 482 -8.01 -16.25 24.68
CA SER A 482 -6.91 -16.05 25.62
C SER A 482 -5.54 -15.98 24.94
N ARG A 483 -5.36 -16.66 23.80
CA ARG A 483 -4.11 -16.77 23.03
C ARG A 483 -3.97 -15.73 21.92
N ILE A 484 -5.02 -14.96 21.63
CA ILE A 484 -4.98 -13.87 20.67
C ILE A 484 -4.88 -12.55 21.43
N LYS A 485 -3.94 -11.68 21.03
CA LYS A 485 -3.80 -10.33 21.57
C LYS A 485 -3.87 -9.31 20.46
N ILE A 486 -4.84 -8.42 20.55
CA ILE A 486 -4.99 -7.30 19.63
C ILE A 486 -4.16 -6.13 20.16
N LYS A 487 -3.25 -5.60 19.34
CA LYS A 487 -2.32 -4.53 19.70
C LYS A 487 -2.25 -3.45 18.62
N SER A 488 -2.15 -2.20 19.04
CA SER A 488 -1.88 -1.07 18.15
C SER A 488 -0.41 -1.07 17.72
N LEU A 489 -0.14 -0.41 16.60
CA LEU A 489 1.23 -0.21 16.10
C LEU A 489 2.14 0.50 17.11
N ASN A 490 1.58 1.43 17.90
CA ASN A 490 2.34 2.17 18.91
C ASN A 490 2.84 1.28 20.05
N PHE A 491 2.06 0.25 20.42
CA PHE A 491 2.45 -0.71 21.46
C PHE A 491 3.68 -1.54 21.07
N MET A 492 3.88 -1.76 19.76
CA MET A 492 4.98 -2.57 19.23
C MET A 492 6.33 -1.88 19.38
N ARG A 493 6.36 -0.54 19.50
CA ARG A 493 7.58 0.25 19.57
C ARG A 493 8.32 -0.01 20.88
N GLY A 494 9.63 -0.25 20.78
CA GLY A 494 10.49 -0.44 21.96
C GLY A 494 10.45 -1.84 22.58
N ARG A 495 9.66 -2.77 22.03
CA ARG A 495 9.57 -4.16 22.52
C ARG A 495 10.41 -5.12 21.68
N THR A 496 10.56 -6.35 22.14
CA THR A 496 11.09 -7.48 21.37
C THR A 496 10.14 -8.66 21.58
N PHE A 497 9.70 -9.29 20.50
CA PHE A 497 8.76 -10.41 20.54
C PHE A 497 9.51 -11.73 20.39
N VAL A 498 9.32 -12.68 21.31
CA VAL A 498 9.99 -13.98 21.30
C VAL A 498 8.94 -15.06 21.29
N ASN A 499 9.08 -16.06 20.41
CA ASN A 499 8.13 -17.16 20.24
C ASN A 499 6.69 -16.68 19.99
N LYS A 500 6.52 -15.66 19.14
CA LYS A 500 5.21 -15.07 18.80
C LYS A 500 4.84 -15.31 17.34
N PHE A 501 3.54 -15.42 17.08
CA PHE A 501 2.98 -15.40 15.74
C PHE A 501 2.32 -14.03 15.51
N LEU A 502 3.00 -13.13 14.81
CA LEU A 502 2.58 -11.74 14.65
C LEU A 502 1.92 -11.53 13.28
N ILE A 503 0.67 -11.07 13.26
CA ILE A 503 -0.08 -10.72 12.07
C ILE A 503 -0.20 -9.20 12.00
N ILE A 504 0.25 -8.62 10.88
CA ILE A 504 0.10 -7.22 10.52
C ILE A 504 -0.90 -7.17 9.37
N ASP A 505 -2.14 -6.81 9.67
CA ASP A 505 -3.23 -6.70 8.69
C ASP A 505 -3.37 -5.26 8.16
N GLU A 506 -3.90 -5.13 6.94
CA GLU A 506 -3.92 -3.88 6.16
C GLU A 506 -2.53 -3.23 6.03
N ALA A 507 -1.49 -4.06 5.84
CA ALA A 507 -0.11 -3.62 5.82
C ALA A 507 0.22 -2.66 4.66
N GLN A 508 -0.63 -2.58 3.62
CA GLN A 508 -0.45 -1.63 2.50
C GLN A 508 -0.47 -0.17 2.96
N ASN A 509 -1.12 0.11 4.09
CA ASN A 509 -1.22 1.45 4.66
C ASN A 509 -0.01 1.85 5.52
N LEU A 510 1.01 0.98 5.63
CA LEU A 510 2.26 1.29 6.33
C LEU A 510 3.25 1.97 5.39
N THR A 511 4.01 2.93 5.92
CA THR A 511 5.23 3.44 5.27
C THR A 511 6.38 2.42 5.42
N PRO A 512 7.41 2.46 4.55
CA PRO A 512 8.61 1.63 4.68
C PRO A 512 9.29 1.75 6.05
N LYS A 513 9.29 2.96 6.63
CA LYS A 513 9.85 3.23 7.96
C LYS A 513 9.06 2.56 9.08
N GLN A 514 7.73 2.60 9.02
CA GLN A 514 6.90 1.91 10.01
C GLN A 514 7.05 0.39 9.87
N MET A 515 7.03 -0.13 8.64
CA MET A 515 7.25 -1.55 8.38
C MET A 515 8.60 -2.03 8.95
N LYS A 516 9.70 -1.32 8.67
CA LYS A 516 11.02 -1.59 9.26
C LYS A 516 10.98 -1.57 10.79
N THR A 517 10.24 -0.64 11.38
CA THR A 517 10.11 -0.50 12.84
C THR A 517 9.38 -1.68 13.48
N LEU A 518 8.44 -2.32 12.78
CA LEU A 518 7.72 -3.50 13.23
C LEU A 518 8.55 -4.78 13.04
N VAL A 519 9.08 -4.99 11.83
CA VAL A 519 9.80 -6.23 11.49
C VAL A 519 11.05 -6.41 12.36
N THR A 520 11.76 -5.33 12.66
CA THR A 520 12.95 -5.35 13.55
C THR A 520 12.65 -5.65 15.02
N ARG A 521 11.38 -5.89 15.38
CA ARG A 521 10.95 -6.31 16.73
C ARG A 521 10.85 -7.82 16.87
N ALA A 522 10.98 -8.56 15.77
CA ALA A 522 11.09 -10.01 15.81
C ALA A 522 12.37 -10.42 16.56
N GLY A 523 12.20 -11.02 17.73
CA GLY A 523 13.21 -11.80 18.41
C GLY A 523 13.15 -13.27 17.99
N PRO A 524 14.00 -14.13 18.60
CA PRO A 524 14.09 -15.54 18.24
C PRO A 524 12.74 -16.27 18.29
N GLY A 525 12.52 -17.16 17.31
CA GLY A 525 11.32 -17.98 17.22
C GLY A 525 10.03 -17.20 16.92
N THR A 526 10.13 -15.94 16.47
CA THR A 526 8.95 -15.15 16.09
C THR A 526 8.76 -15.17 14.58
N LYS A 527 7.53 -15.49 14.16
CA LYS A 527 7.08 -15.41 12.77
C LYS A 527 6.22 -14.17 12.58
N ILE A 528 6.51 -13.37 11.55
CA ILE A 528 5.76 -12.16 11.19
C ILE A 528 5.08 -12.36 9.83
N LEU A 529 3.79 -12.02 9.78
CA LEU A 529 2.96 -12.08 8.60
C LEU A 529 2.48 -10.67 8.26
N CYS A 530 2.76 -10.20 7.05
CA CYS A 530 2.18 -8.97 6.52
C CYS A 530 1.12 -9.31 5.49
N LEU A 531 -0.12 -8.90 5.76
CA LEU A 531 -1.27 -9.13 4.91
C LEU A 531 -1.73 -7.79 4.33
N GLY A 532 -2.08 -7.75 3.06
CA GLY A 532 -2.61 -6.51 2.49
C GLY A 532 -3.11 -6.62 1.05
N ASN A 533 -3.62 -5.51 0.55
CA ASN A 533 -4.09 -5.34 -0.81
C ASN A 533 -3.52 -4.03 -1.37
N ILE A 534 -2.53 -4.11 -2.26
CA ILE A 534 -1.87 -2.91 -2.82
C ILE A 534 -2.83 -2.04 -3.62
N ALA A 535 -3.84 -2.63 -4.26
CA ALA A 535 -4.87 -1.89 -4.98
C ALA A 535 -5.86 -1.13 -4.06
N GLN A 536 -5.75 -1.28 -2.73
CA GLN A 536 -6.63 -0.66 -1.75
C GLN A 536 -5.81 0.05 -0.66
N ILE A 537 -5.05 1.06 -1.08
CA ILE A 537 -4.38 1.98 -0.18
C ILE A 537 -5.37 3.05 0.25
N ASP A 538 -5.68 3.08 1.55
CA ASP A 538 -6.69 3.99 2.10
C ASP A 538 -6.12 5.39 2.40
N THR A 539 -4.80 5.52 2.49
CA THR A 539 -4.13 6.79 2.80
C THR A 539 -3.70 7.54 1.55
N PRO A 540 -4.04 8.85 1.41
CA PRO A 540 -3.68 9.64 0.23
C PRO A 540 -2.18 9.95 0.13
N TYR A 541 -1.39 9.63 1.17
CA TYR A 541 0.05 9.89 1.22
C TYR A 541 0.89 8.73 0.72
N LEU A 542 0.28 7.57 0.46
CA LEU A 542 0.95 6.39 -0.07
C LEU A 542 0.41 6.06 -1.46
N THR A 543 1.28 5.45 -2.23
CA THR A 543 1.02 4.88 -3.55
C THR A 543 1.51 3.45 -3.53
N GLU A 544 1.17 2.68 -4.55
CA GLU A 544 1.57 1.28 -4.65
C GLU A 544 3.09 1.10 -4.56
N GLY A 545 3.85 1.97 -5.22
CA GLY A 545 5.31 1.98 -5.11
C GLY A 545 5.83 2.47 -3.75
N SER A 546 5.19 3.47 -3.14
CA SER A 546 5.66 4.04 -1.86
C SER A 546 5.17 3.29 -0.61
N SER A 547 4.33 2.27 -0.77
CA SER A 547 3.86 1.42 0.33
C SER A 547 5.01 0.62 0.96
N GLY A 548 5.00 0.56 2.29
CA GLY A 548 5.91 -0.24 3.08
C GLY A 548 5.77 -1.74 2.82
N LEU A 549 4.58 -2.20 2.41
CA LEU A 549 4.34 -3.59 2.05
C LEU A 549 5.07 -3.96 0.76
N THR A 550 4.92 -3.14 -0.28
CA THR A 550 5.63 -3.31 -1.55
C THR A 550 7.14 -3.27 -1.36
N TYR A 551 7.61 -2.32 -0.54
CA TYR A 551 9.03 -2.21 -0.18
C TYR A 551 9.59 -3.48 0.47
N VAL A 552 8.88 -4.11 1.41
CA VAL A 552 9.40 -5.34 2.04
C VAL A 552 9.31 -6.56 1.14
N VAL A 553 8.31 -6.67 0.28
CA VAL A 553 8.25 -7.76 -0.72
C VAL A 553 9.50 -7.71 -1.60
N ASP A 554 9.85 -6.53 -2.12
CA ASP A 554 11.04 -6.37 -2.97
C ASP A 554 12.35 -6.66 -2.22
N ARG A 555 12.49 -6.19 -0.97
CA ARG A 555 13.73 -6.34 -0.20
C ARG A 555 13.93 -7.72 0.40
N PHE A 556 12.86 -8.48 0.63
CA PHE A 556 12.93 -9.81 1.22
C PHE A 556 12.91 -10.93 0.17
N LYS A 557 12.54 -10.65 -1.10
CA LYS A 557 12.55 -11.68 -2.15
C LYS A 557 13.90 -12.37 -2.25
N GLY A 558 13.88 -13.70 -2.32
CA GLY A 558 15.08 -14.54 -2.38
C GLY A 558 15.80 -14.77 -1.04
N TRP A 559 15.39 -14.15 0.07
CA TRP A 559 15.90 -14.53 1.39
C TRP A 559 15.29 -15.85 1.86
N SER A 560 16.15 -16.79 2.27
CA SER A 560 15.79 -18.18 2.62
C SER A 560 14.77 -18.33 3.75
N HIS A 561 14.65 -17.32 4.61
CA HIS A 561 13.70 -17.30 5.73
C HIS A 561 12.50 -16.40 5.47
N SER A 562 12.23 -16.05 4.22
CA SER A 562 11.01 -15.35 3.85
C SER A 562 10.33 -15.92 2.63
N GLY A 563 9.03 -15.68 2.54
CA GLY A 563 8.28 -15.98 1.33
C GLY A 563 7.19 -14.94 1.08
N HIS A 564 6.74 -14.95 -0.16
CA HIS A 564 5.71 -14.08 -0.65
C HIS A 564 4.73 -14.90 -1.50
N VAL A 565 3.44 -14.60 -1.40
CA VAL A 565 2.41 -15.12 -2.30
C VAL A 565 1.41 -14.01 -2.60
N THR A 566 1.17 -13.74 -3.88
CA THR A 566 0.03 -12.94 -4.33
C THR A 566 -1.15 -13.85 -4.66
N LEU A 567 -2.28 -13.63 -4.00
CA LEU A 567 -3.57 -14.26 -4.24
C LEU A 567 -4.34 -13.38 -5.25
N ALA A 568 -4.31 -13.75 -6.53
CA ALA A 568 -4.95 -12.99 -7.60
C ALA A 568 -6.45 -13.29 -7.69
N ARG A 569 -6.89 -14.52 -7.38
CA ARG A 569 -8.30 -14.92 -7.50
C ARG A 569 -9.01 -14.99 -6.16
N GLY A 570 -10.05 -14.18 -6.00
CA GLY A 570 -10.97 -14.27 -4.88
C GLY A 570 -11.89 -15.49 -4.98
N GLU A 571 -12.27 -16.05 -3.83
CA GLU A 571 -13.32 -17.07 -3.74
C GLU A 571 -14.61 -16.37 -3.27
N ARG A 572 -15.12 -15.42 -4.07
CA ARG A 572 -16.28 -14.63 -3.68
C ARG A 572 -17.57 -15.19 -4.24
N SER A 573 -18.69 -14.60 -3.81
CA SER A 573 -19.98 -14.84 -4.44
C SER A 573 -20.00 -14.23 -5.84
N ARG A 574 -20.81 -14.80 -6.75
CA ARG A 574 -20.97 -14.31 -8.13
C ARG A 574 -21.23 -12.80 -8.23
N LEU A 575 -21.88 -12.21 -7.22
CA LEU A 575 -22.16 -10.78 -7.14
C LEU A 575 -20.89 -9.95 -6.91
N ALA A 576 -20.03 -10.38 -5.99
CA ALA A 576 -18.85 -9.63 -5.61
C ALA A 576 -17.69 -9.82 -6.60
N ASP A 577 -17.68 -10.91 -7.37
CA ASP A 577 -16.83 -11.06 -8.55
C ASP A 577 -17.28 -10.08 -9.64
N HIS A 578 -18.56 -10.11 -10.02
CA HIS A 578 -19.10 -9.19 -11.03
C HIS A 578 -18.90 -7.71 -10.65
N ALA A 579 -19.10 -7.35 -9.38
CA ALA A 579 -18.88 -6.00 -8.89
C ALA A 579 -17.42 -5.54 -9.00
N SER A 580 -16.45 -6.42 -8.76
CA SER A 580 -15.02 -6.09 -8.90
C SER A 580 -14.57 -5.94 -10.36
N ASP A 581 -15.30 -6.52 -11.31
CA ASP A 581 -15.00 -6.36 -12.74
C ASP A 581 -15.61 -5.06 -13.32
N VAL A 582 -16.69 -4.54 -12.73
CA VAL A 582 -17.49 -3.43 -13.32
C VAL A 582 -17.41 -2.11 -12.55
N LEU A 583 -16.91 -2.09 -11.31
CA LEU A 583 -16.72 -0.90 -10.47
C LEU A 583 -15.22 -0.62 -10.29
#